data_AF-A0A0F8ZN67-F1
#
_entry.id   AF-A0A0F8ZN67-F1
#
_cell.length_a   1.000
_cell.length_b   1.000
_cell.length_c   1.000
_cell.angle_alpha   90.00
_cell.angle_beta   90.00
_cell.angle_gamma   90.00
#
_symmetry.space_group_name_H-M   'P 1'
#
loop_
_entity.id
_entity.type
_entity.pdbx_description
1 polymer ?
#
loop_
_entity_poly.entity_id
_entity_poly.type
_entity_poly.pdbx_seq_one_letter_code
_entity_poly.pdbx_strand_id
1 'polypeptide(L)'
;MKVERQKMLERLKLVSLGISTKGVIAQSDCFIFSGDRVFAFNDEIMVRAKIPGDFDGAVSASELISLLEKFPDDEIEMIQDKERGQLCLKGVKR
;
A
#
# COMPACT_ATOMS: atom_id res chain seq x y z
N MET A 1 -12.71 4.63 1.93
CA MET A 1 -13.32 3.46 1.25
C MET A 1 -13.06 2.19 2.06
N LYS A 2 -13.96 1.20 2.06
CA LYS A 2 -13.80 -0.04 2.86
C LYS A 2 -13.20 -1.18 2.04
N VAL A 3 -12.19 -1.85 2.61
CA VAL A 3 -11.52 -3.00 1.99
C VAL A 3 -11.39 -4.14 2.97
N GLU A 4 -11.43 -5.36 2.46
CA GLU A 4 -11.05 -6.56 3.21
C GLU A 4 -9.54 -6.52 3.46
N ARG A 5 -9.17 -6.39 4.74
CA ARG A 5 -7.78 -6.19 5.18
C ARG A 5 -6.86 -7.28 4.66
N GLN A 6 -7.31 -8.53 4.77
CA GLN A 6 -6.51 -9.70 4.40
C GLN A 6 -6.21 -9.75 2.89
N LYS A 7 -7.22 -9.52 2.04
CA LYS A 7 -7.02 -9.45 0.58
C LYS A 7 -6.13 -8.29 0.16
N MET A 8 -6.25 -7.13 0.83
CA MET A 8 -5.37 -6.00 0.55
C MET A 8 -3.92 -6.33 0.93
N LEU A 9 -3.71 -6.91 2.11
CA LEU A 9 -2.39 -7.32 2.59
C LEU A 9 -1.73 -8.36 1.66
N GLU A 10 -2.48 -9.36 1.20
CA GLU A 10 -1.99 -10.37 0.26
C GLU A 10 -1.54 -9.75 -1.07
N ARG A 11 -2.33 -8.82 -1.62
CA ARG A 11 -1.95 -8.09 -2.84
C ARG A 11 -0.69 -7.26 -2.63
N LEU A 12 -0.57 -6.55 -1.52
CA LEU A 12 0.61 -5.76 -1.20
C LEU A 12 1.85 -6.64 -1.00
N LYS A 13 1.70 -7.82 -0.38
CA LYS A 13 2.80 -8.80 -0.28
C LYS A 13 3.26 -9.29 -1.66
N LEU A 14 2.35 -9.54 -2.59
CA LEU A 14 2.75 -9.86 -3.97
C LEU A 14 3.48 -8.71 -4.65
N VAL A 15 2.99 -7.47 -4.49
CA VAL A 15 3.63 -6.29 -5.07
C VAL A 15 4.99 -6.00 -4.43
N SER A 16 5.19 -6.36 -3.17
CA SER A 16 6.48 -6.19 -2.48
C SER A 16 7.64 -6.96 -3.10
N LEU A 17 7.38 -7.93 -3.98
CA LEU A 17 8.42 -8.59 -4.77
C LEU A 17 9.16 -7.60 -5.68
N GLY A 18 8.52 -6.49 -6.07
CA GLY A 18 9.13 -5.40 -6.86
C GLY A 18 9.85 -4.35 -6.01
N ILE A 19 10.06 -4.56 -4.72
CA ILE A 19 10.71 -3.61 -3.82
C ILE A 19 12.21 -3.88 -3.72
N SER A 20 13.01 -2.82 -3.66
CA SER A 20 14.44 -2.88 -3.31
C SER A 20 14.70 -2.31 -1.93
N THR A 21 15.35 -3.09 -1.07
CA THR A 21 15.87 -2.62 0.23
C THR A 21 17.25 -1.99 0.12
N LYS A 22 17.86 -1.99 -1.06
CA LYS A 22 19.22 -1.44 -1.27
C LYS A 22 19.25 0.10 -1.29
N GLY A 23 18.08 0.75 -1.33
CA GLY A 23 17.94 2.21 -1.15
C GLY A 23 18.65 3.08 -2.19
N VAL A 24 19.05 2.50 -3.33
CA VAL A 24 19.84 3.19 -4.37
C VAL A 24 18.95 4.12 -5.22
N ILE A 25 17.66 3.80 -5.33
CA ILE A 25 16.68 4.57 -6.10
C ILE A 25 15.63 5.13 -5.14
N ALA A 26 15.31 6.42 -5.31
CA ALA A 26 14.27 7.06 -4.51
C ALA A 26 12.93 6.32 -4.68
N GLN A 27 12.27 6.03 -3.55
CA GLN A 27 10.99 5.31 -3.49
C GLN A 27 11.03 3.83 -3.95
N SER A 28 12.22 3.23 -4.15
CA SER A 28 12.31 1.79 -4.45
C SER A 28 11.83 0.89 -3.31
N ASP A 29 11.68 1.45 -2.11
CA ASP A 29 11.16 0.85 -0.89
C ASP A 29 9.69 1.17 -0.61
N CYS A 30 9.02 1.87 -1.54
CA CYS A 30 7.66 2.34 -1.39
C CYS A 30 6.68 1.53 -2.26
N PHE A 31 5.42 1.52 -1.83
CA PHE A 31 4.31 1.24 -2.73
C PHE A 31 3.87 2.54 -3.40
N ILE A 32 3.80 2.51 -4.72
CA ILE A 32 3.35 3.64 -5.54
C ILE A 32 1.91 3.36 -5.95
N PHE A 33 1.03 4.24 -5.52
CA PHE A 33 -0.39 4.26 -5.86
C PHE A 33 -0.61 5.21 -7.02
N SER A 34 -1.35 4.75 -8.02
CA SER A 34 -1.83 5.60 -9.11
C SER A 34 -3.16 5.06 -9.62
N GLY A 35 -4.23 5.83 -9.44
CA GLY A 35 -5.57 5.39 -9.80
C GLY A 35 -6.01 4.14 -9.04
N ASP A 36 -6.48 3.14 -9.79
CA ASP A 36 -6.92 1.83 -9.29
C ASP A 36 -5.78 0.80 -9.16
N ARG A 37 -4.52 1.27 -9.11
CA ARG A 37 -3.35 0.39 -9.12
C ARG A 37 -2.35 0.75 -8.04
N VAL A 38 -1.66 -0.28 -7.57
CA VAL A 38 -0.46 -0.18 -6.76
C VAL A 38 0.68 -0.92 -7.45
N PHE A 39 1.88 -0.36 -7.43
CA PHE A 39 3.07 -0.98 -7.99
C PHE A 39 4.30 -0.70 -7.15
N ALA A 40 5.31 -1.55 -7.33
CA ALA A 40 6.66 -1.36 -6.81
C ALA A 40 7.66 -1.65 -7.94
N PHE A 41 8.77 -0.92 -7.92
CA PHE A 41 9.81 -1.00 -8.92
C PHE A 41 11.19 -0.95 -8.25
N ASN A 42 12.08 -1.87 -8.63
CA ASN A 42 13.40 -2.02 -8.04
C ASN A 42 14.55 -1.84 -9.05
N ASP A 43 14.32 -1.09 -10.14
CA ASP A 43 15.18 -0.94 -11.33
C ASP A 43 15.11 -2.10 -12.33
N GLU A 44 14.94 -3.33 -11.85
CA GLU A 44 15.00 -4.53 -12.69
C GLU A 44 13.61 -5.06 -13.04
N ILE A 45 12.70 -5.05 -12.08
CA ILE A 45 11.34 -5.57 -12.21
C ILE A 45 10.31 -4.57 -11.68
N MET A 46 9.17 -4.50 -12.37
CA MET A 46 7.98 -3.80 -11.91
C MET A 46 6.88 -4.82 -11.63
N VAL A 47 6.36 -4.82 -10.40
CA VAL A 47 5.19 -5.63 -10.04
C VAL A 47 4.02 -4.69 -9.80
N ARG A 48 2.86 -5.01 -10.37
CA ARG A 48 1.65 -4.19 -10.25
C ARG A 48 0.43 -5.05 -9.95
N ALA A 49 -0.47 -4.53 -9.11
CA ALA A 49 -1.75 -5.14 -8.83
C ALA A 49 -2.86 -4.11 -8.92
N LYS A 50 -4.06 -4.57 -9.31
CA LYS A 50 -5.27 -3.76 -9.19
C LYS A 50 -5.71 -3.72 -7.73
N ILE A 51 -6.05 -2.54 -7.25
CA ILE A 51 -6.57 -2.30 -5.93
C ILE A 51 -7.95 -1.65 -6.04
N PRO A 52 -8.80 -1.80 -5.02
CA PRO A 52 -10.02 -1.02 -4.96
C PRO A 52 -9.68 0.42 -4.53
N GLY A 53 -10.43 1.38 -5.06
CA GLY A 53 -10.24 2.81 -4.77
C GLY A 53 -9.42 3.52 -5.83
N ASP A 54 -9.24 4.82 -5.61
CA ASP A 54 -8.49 5.73 -6.45
C ASP A 54 -7.54 6.51 -5.54
N PHE A 55 -6.24 6.18 -5.63
CA PHE A 55 -5.20 6.70 -4.75
C PHE A 55 -4.00 7.13 -5.59
N ASP A 56 -3.39 8.25 -5.23
CA ASP A 56 -2.18 8.75 -5.90
C ASP A 56 -1.09 9.10 -4.90
N GLY A 57 0.11 8.54 -5.06
CA GLY A 57 1.26 8.88 -4.23
C GLY A 57 2.07 7.66 -3.82
N ALA A 58 3.07 7.86 -2.97
CA ALA A 58 3.96 6.79 -2.50
C ALA A 58 3.94 6.69 -0.98
N VAL A 59 3.91 5.47 -0.46
CA VAL A 59 3.98 5.18 0.98
C VAL A 59 4.99 4.08 1.25
N SER A 60 5.69 4.18 2.39
CA SER A 60 6.64 3.16 2.84
C SER A 60 5.97 1.80 2.90
N ALA A 61 6.53 0.83 2.17
CA ALA A 61 5.92 -0.48 2.06
C ALA A 61 5.99 -1.28 3.36
N SER A 62 7.12 -1.17 4.06
CA SER A 62 7.34 -1.83 5.34
C SER A 62 6.38 -1.30 6.40
N GLU A 63 6.19 0.02 6.46
CA GLU A 63 5.26 0.66 7.38
C GLU A 63 3.81 0.28 7.06
N LEU A 64 3.41 0.34 5.79
CA LEU A 64 2.04 -0.01 5.40
C LEU A 64 1.71 -1.47 5.70
N ILE A 65 2.60 -2.41 5.35
CA ILE A 65 2.41 -3.84 5.68
C ILE A 65 2.33 -4.02 7.19
N SER A 66 3.27 -3.44 7.94
CA SER A 66 3.32 -3.56 9.40
C SER A 66 2.06 -3.01 10.08
N LEU A 67 1.49 -1.92 9.55
CA LEU A 67 0.23 -1.37 10.04
C LEU A 67 -0.92 -2.34 9.76
N LEU A 68 -1.08 -2.82 8.52
CA LEU A 68 -2.16 -3.73 8.13
C LEU A 68 -2.11 -5.08 8.86
N GLU A 69 -0.92 -5.58 9.22
CA GLU A 69 -0.77 -6.80 10.01
C GLU A 69 -1.19 -6.63 11.48
N LYS A 70 -1.11 -5.41 12.02
CA LYS A 70 -1.50 -5.11 13.40
C LYS A 70 -2.98 -4.81 13.58
N PHE A 71 -3.71 -4.47 12.51
CA PHE A 71 -5.14 -4.24 12.58
C PHE A 71 -5.89 -5.55 12.88
N PRO A 72 -6.72 -5.60 13.96
CA PRO A 72 -7.51 -6.79 14.28
C PRO A 72 -8.78 -6.91 13.41
N ASP A 73 -9.18 -5.85 12.72
CA ASP A 73 -10.42 -5.78 11.94
C ASP A 73 -10.33 -6.58 10.62
N ASP A 74 -11.41 -7.26 10.24
CA ASP A 74 -11.50 -7.95 8.94
C ASP A 74 -11.66 -6.95 7.78
N GLU A 75 -12.37 -5.85 8.04
CA GLU A 75 -12.53 -4.73 7.13
C GLU A 75 -11.91 -3.46 7.71
N ILE A 76 -11.18 -2.73 6.87
CA ILE A 76 -10.59 -1.43 7.22
C ILE A 76 -11.04 -0.37 6.23
N GLU A 77 -11.09 0.87 6.70
CA GLU A 77 -11.31 2.03 5.86
C GLU A 77 -9.98 2.70 5.49
N MET A 78 -9.72 2.80 4.19
CA MET A 78 -8.59 3.53 3.61
C MET A 78 -9.04 4.90 3.10
N ILE A 79 -8.37 5.97 3.53
CA ILE A 79 -8.71 7.35 3.20
C ILE A 79 -7.44 8.08 2.79
N GLN A 80 -7.48 8.81 1.68
CA GLN A 80 -6.39 9.69 1.29
C GLN A 80 -6.70 11.13 1.70
N ASP A 81 -5.87 11.69 2.57
CA ASP A 81 -5.85 13.11 2.87
C ASP A 81 -4.89 13.80 1.89
N LYS A 82 -5.46 14.46 0.87
CA LYS A 82 -4.69 15.14 -0.18
C LYS A 82 -4.05 16.44 0.30
N GLU A 83 -4.59 17.09 1.32
CA GLU A 83 -4.02 18.33 1.86
C GLU A 83 -2.76 18.05 2.68
N ARG A 84 -2.76 16.95 3.44
CA ARG A 84 -1.63 16.55 4.28
C ARG A 84 -0.67 15.57 3.60
N GLY A 85 -1.05 15.03 2.45
CA GLY A 85 -0.26 14.01 1.73
C GLY A 85 -0.20 12.69 2.50
N GLN A 86 -1.30 12.28 3.14
CA GLN A 86 -1.34 11.11 4.02
C GLN A 86 -2.30 10.05 3.51
N LEU A 87 -1.93 8.78 3.70
CA LEU A 87 -2.83 7.64 3.59
C LEU A 87 -3.23 7.20 5.01
N CYS A 88 -4.49 7.41 5.36
CA CYS A 88 -5.02 7.07 6.67
C CYS A 88 -5.73 5.71 6.63
N LEU A 89 -5.46 4.87 7.63
CA LEU A 89 -6.15 3.61 7.86
C LEU A 89 -7.01 3.73 9.12
N LYS A 90 -8.27 3.34 9.03
CA LYS A 90 -9.22 3.37 10.15
C LYS A 90 -9.91 2.01 10.29
N GLY A 91 -9.82 1.43 11.49
CA GLY A 91 -10.53 0.20 11.83
C GLY A 91 -12.02 0.46 12.02
N VAL A 92 -12.86 -0.47 11.58
CA VAL A 92 -14.30 -0.44 11.81
C VAL A 92 -14.55 -1.24 13.08
N LYS A 93 -14.28 -0.62 14.24
CA LYS A 93 -14.47 -1.17 15.59
C LYS A 93 -15.49 -2.33 15.61
N ARG A 94 -15.00 -3.56 15.83
CA ARG A 94 -15.85 -4.71 16.18
C ARG A 94 -16.57 -4.46 17.51
#